data_AF-A0A3B6QL49-F1
#
_entry.id   AF-A0A3B6QL49-F1
#
_cell.length_a   1.000
_cell.length_b   1.000
_cell.length_c   1.000
_cell.angle_alpha   90.00
_cell.angle_beta   90.00
_cell.angle_gamma   90.00
#
_symmetry.space_group_name_H-M   'P 1'
#
loop_
_entity.id
_entity.type
_entity.pdbx_description
1 polymer ?
#
loop_
_entity_poly.entity_id
_entity_poly.type
_entity_poly.pdbx_seq_one_letter_code
_entity_poly.pdbx_strand_id
1 'polypeptide(L)'
;MPSWPNSNETSDDDDEYMSEFSSMQMEYFQTPDTVIDSSFCGLVTESDKRCILHRQRAGKFVAFEGTDTGRRFIGCATEDGVNFGVLEWVDAPWPVILQRCLSKLWDMYHEQNLGRAQDNEAHGIEVAKLQKELDSLAN
;
A
#
# COMPACT_ATOMS: atom_id res chain seq x y z
N MET A 1 -59.78 12.40 -7.01
CA MET A 1 -58.77 11.33 -7.17
C MET A 1 -58.77 10.90 -8.63
N PRO A 2 -57.61 10.94 -9.31
CA PRO A 2 -57.36 10.05 -10.43
C PRO A 2 -56.09 9.21 -10.20
N SER A 3 -56.25 7.90 -10.31
CA SER A 3 -55.22 6.88 -10.22
C SER A 3 -54.48 6.76 -11.55
N TRP A 4 -53.15 6.67 -11.52
CA TRP A 4 -52.33 6.35 -12.70
C TRP A 4 -51.37 5.19 -12.38
N PRO A 5 -51.01 4.38 -13.40
CA PRO A 5 -50.64 2.98 -13.22
C PRO A 5 -49.17 2.80 -12.87
N ASN A 6 -48.91 1.71 -12.15
CA ASN A 6 -47.61 1.16 -11.83
C ASN A 6 -46.90 0.74 -13.11
N SER A 7 -45.92 1.52 -13.54
CA SER A 7 -44.98 1.13 -14.59
C SER A 7 -43.63 0.80 -13.92
N ASN A 8 -43.24 -0.44 -14.19
CA ASN A 8 -42.03 -1.10 -13.75
C ASN A 8 -41.01 -0.88 -14.85
N GLU A 9 -40.13 0.10 -14.67
CA GLU A 9 -38.92 0.24 -15.49
C GLU A 9 -37.71 -0.17 -14.63
N THR A 10 -37.12 -1.31 -14.99
CA THR A 10 -35.84 -1.81 -14.49
C THR A 10 -34.76 -0.81 -14.91
N SER A 11 -33.95 -0.34 -13.96
CA SER A 11 -32.80 0.53 -14.19
C SER A 11 -31.58 -0.20 -13.62
N ASP A 12 -31.05 -1.13 -14.41
CA ASP A 12 -29.90 -1.98 -14.08
C ASP A 12 -28.65 -1.53 -14.88
N ASP A 13 -28.29 -0.25 -14.80
CA ASP A 13 -27.12 0.30 -15.53
C ASP A 13 -26.36 1.41 -14.74
N ASP A 14 -26.48 1.42 -13.40
CA ASP A 14 -25.84 2.45 -12.54
C ASP A 14 -24.69 1.90 -11.66
N ASP A 15 -24.43 0.59 -11.70
CA ASP A 15 -23.48 -0.10 -10.82
C ASP A 15 -22.05 -0.20 -11.39
N GLU A 16 -21.85 -0.15 -12.71
CA GLU A 16 -20.50 -0.14 -13.30
C GLU A 16 -19.77 1.20 -13.06
N TYR A 17 -20.47 2.33 -13.15
CA TYR A 17 -19.86 3.66 -12.95
C TYR A 17 -19.44 3.90 -11.48
N MET A 18 -20.21 3.38 -10.53
CA MET A 18 -19.88 3.45 -9.10
C MET A 18 -18.76 2.49 -8.69
N SER A 19 -18.62 1.37 -9.41
CA SER A 19 -17.54 0.39 -9.20
C SER A 19 -16.18 0.95 -9.64
N GLU A 20 -16.13 1.63 -10.79
CA GLU A 20 -14.89 2.24 -11.30
C GLU A 20 -14.44 3.46 -10.46
N PHE A 21 -15.38 4.23 -9.92
CA PHE A 21 -15.05 5.34 -9.00
C PHE A 21 -14.52 4.85 -7.65
N SER A 22 -15.06 3.73 -7.15
CA SER A 22 -14.62 3.10 -5.89
C SER A 22 -13.24 2.43 -6.03
N SER A 23 -12.97 1.77 -7.16
CA SER A 23 -11.68 1.14 -7.43
C SER A 23 -10.57 2.18 -7.63
N MET A 24 -10.84 3.29 -8.32
CA MET A 24 -9.89 4.39 -8.46
C MET A 24 -9.61 5.11 -7.14
N GLN A 25 -10.59 5.27 -6.23
CA GLN A 25 -10.37 5.93 -4.94
C GLN A 25 -9.53 5.10 -3.96
N MET A 26 -9.64 3.77 -3.97
CA MET A 26 -8.85 2.90 -3.09
C MET A 26 -7.34 2.97 -3.37
N GLU A 27 -6.95 3.26 -4.62
CA GLU A 27 -5.55 3.44 -5.03
C GLU A 27 -4.95 4.75 -4.47
N TYR A 28 -5.78 5.78 -4.25
CA TYR A 28 -5.36 7.07 -3.67
C TYR A 28 -5.07 7.01 -2.15
N PHE A 29 -5.44 5.92 -1.46
CA PHE A 29 -5.29 5.79 -0.01
C PHE A 29 -4.18 4.83 0.43
N GLN A 30 -3.34 4.34 -0.48
CA GLN A 30 -2.16 3.56 -0.08
C GLN A 30 -1.12 4.50 0.55
N THR A 31 -1.01 4.50 1.87
CA THR A 31 0.14 5.08 2.58
C THR A 31 1.35 4.29 2.15
N PRO A 32 2.41 4.96 1.69
CA PRO A 32 3.63 4.28 1.33
C PRO A 32 4.19 3.50 2.51
N ASP A 33 4.92 2.43 2.22
CA ASP A 33 5.79 1.82 3.24
C ASP A 33 6.69 2.90 3.85
N THR A 34 7.02 2.78 5.14
CA THR A 34 7.77 3.83 5.85
C THR A 34 9.07 3.32 6.43
N VAL A 35 10.05 4.22 6.49
CA VAL A 35 11.33 3.99 7.18
C VAL A 35 11.49 5.01 8.31
N ILE A 36 12.14 4.59 9.39
CA ILE A 36 12.39 5.44 10.55
C ILE A 36 13.55 6.40 10.24
N ASP A 37 13.28 7.71 10.33
CA ASP A 37 14.30 8.76 10.35
C ASP A 37 14.25 9.49 11.69
N SER A 38 15.31 9.39 12.49
CA SER A 38 15.40 10.04 13.81
C SER A 38 15.30 11.57 13.75
N SER A 39 15.65 12.18 12.62
CA SER A 39 15.53 13.62 12.41
C SER A 39 14.12 14.06 12.01
N PHE A 40 13.28 13.11 11.56
CA PHE A 40 11.93 13.37 11.08
C PHE A 40 10.96 12.24 11.47
N CYS A 41 10.65 12.14 12.76
CA CYS A 41 9.69 11.16 13.29
C CYS A 41 8.75 11.77 14.34
N GLY A 42 7.76 10.98 14.76
CA GLY A 42 6.82 11.34 15.83
C GLY A 42 5.60 12.14 15.35
N LEU A 43 4.82 12.65 16.29
CA LEU A 43 3.59 13.38 15.98
C LEU A 43 3.87 14.82 15.52
N VAL A 44 3.01 15.34 14.65
CA VAL A 44 3.02 16.75 14.28
C VAL A 44 2.55 17.59 15.47
N THR A 45 3.44 18.46 15.97
CA THR A 45 3.18 19.35 17.11
C THR A 45 2.79 20.76 16.71
N GLU A 46 3.17 21.19 15.50
CA GLU A 46 3.06 22.58 15.03
C GLU A 46 1.73 22.88 14.30
N SER A 47 0.87 21.87 14.13
CA SER A 47 -0.44 22.06 13.50
C SER A 47 -1.49 21.13 14.11
N ASP A 48 -2.75 21.56 14.09
CA ASP A 48 -3.91 20.72 14.45
C ASP A 48 -4.32 19.75 13.33
N LYS A 49 -3.38 19.39 12.45
CA LYS A 49 -3.62 18.43 11.38
C LYS A 49 -3.96 17.07 12.00
N ARG A 50 -5.17 16.62 11.70
CA ARG A 50 -5.73 15.36 12.17
C ARG A 50 -6.14 14.52 10.98
N CYS A 51 -5.98 13.22 11.11
CA CYS A 51 -6.58 12.29 10.18
C CYS A 51 -8.11 12.51 10.17
N ILE A 52 -8.72 12.57 8.99
CA ILE A 52 -10.16 12.83 8.85
C ILE A 52 -11.00 11.72 9.51
N LEU A 53 -10.59 10.46 9.36
CA LEU A 53 -11.32 9.34 9.94
C LEU A 53 -11.05 9.20 11.44
N HIS A 54 -9.78 9.00 11.82
CA HIS A 54 -9.42 8.66 13.19
C HIS A 54 -9.45 9.86 14.13
N ARG A 55 -9.45 11.10 13.59
CA ARG A 55 -9.37 12.37 14.34
C ARG A 55 -8.15 12.48 15.27
N GLN A 56 -7.19 11.58 15.10
CA GLN A 56 -5.92 11.56 15.80
C GLN A 56 -4.94 12.52 15.16
N ARG A 57 -3.97 12.98 15.95
CA ARG A 57 -2.87 13.82 15.45
C ARG A 57 -2.11 13.07 14.37
N ALA A 58 -1.77 13.80 13.32
CA ALA A 58 -0.96 13.26 12.24
C ALA A 58 0.48 12.97 12.70
N GLY A 59 1.10 11.96 12.10
CA GLY A 59 2.50 11.59 12.29
C GLY A 59 3.40 12.11 11.17
N LYS A 60 4.70 12.13 11.43
CA LYS A 60 5.77 12.42 10.48
C LYS A 60 6.40 11.11 10.03
N PHE A 61 6.47 10.93 8.72
CA PHE A 61 6.94 9.69 8.10
C PHE A 61 7.89 9.98 6.94
N VAL A 62 8.73 9.00 6.63
CA VAL A 62 9.57 8.98 5.44
C VAL A 62 9.13 7.80 4.60
N ALA A 63 8.78 8.06 3.33
CA ALA A 63 8.37 7.02 2.41
C ALA A 63 9.55 6.12 2.06
N PHE A 64 9.29 4.83 1.96
CA PHE A 64 10.22 3.78 1.56
C PHE A 64 9.55 2.91 0.49
N GLU A 65 9.14 3.57 -0.59
CA GLU A 65 8.47 2.91 -1.69
C GLU A 65 8.71 3.67 -3.00
N GLY A 66 8.88 2.94 -4.09
CA GLY A 66 8.92 3.45 -5.46
C GLY A 66 9.74 4.73 -5.66
N THR A 67 9.20 5.66 -6.43
CA THR A 67 9.85 6.95 -6.76
C THR A 67 9.83 7.95 -5.62
N ASP A 68 9.06 7.70 -4.57
CA ASP A 68 8.92 8.57 -3.41
C ASP A 68 9.86 8.20 -2.26
N THR A 69 10.69 7.17 -2.45
CA THR A 69 11.66 6.73 -1.46
C THR A 69 12.52 7.90 -0.95
N GLY A 70 12.54 8.05 0.38
CA GLY A 70 13.22 9.12 1.10
C GLY A 70 12.41 10.43 1.23
N ARG A 71 11.26 10.58 0.58
CA ARG A 71 10.43 11.80 0.71
C ARG A 71 9.70 11.79 2.04
N ARG A 72 9.65 12.95 2.68
CA ARG A 72 8.94 13.16 3.95
C ARG A 72 7.48 13.50 3.69
N PHE A 73 6.61 12.91 4.50
CA PHE A 73 5.18 13.18 4.47
C PHE A 73 4.56 13.19 5.86
N ILE A 74 3.39 13.82 5.93
CA ILE A 74 2.51 13.81 7.08
C ILE A 74 1.38 12.83 6.81
N GLY A 75 1.16 11.89 7.72
CA GLY A 75 0.22 10.78 7.53
C GLY A 75 -0.58 10.47 8.79
N CYS A 76 -1.53 9.55 8.69
CA CYS A 76 -2.21 9.05 9.87
C CYS A 76 -1.24 8.23 10.73
N ALA A 77 -1.20 8.49 12.04
CA ALA A 77 -0.34 7.76 12.98
C ALA A 77 -1.04 6.57 13.66
N THR A 78 -2.25 6.22 13.21
CA THR A 78 -3.03 5.15 13.80
C THR A 78 -2.56 3.79 13.26
N GLU A 79 -2.37 2.82 14.16
CA GLU A 79 -1.93 1.46 13.83
C GLU A 79 -3.08 0.49 13.49
N ASP A 80 -4.34 0.98 13.46
CA ASP A 80 -5.58 0.19 13.32
C ASP A 80 -5.72 -0.54 11.96
N GLY A 81 -4.66 -0.60 11.15
CA GLY A 81 -4.61 -1.33 9.87
C GLY A 81 -5.42 -0.69 8.73
N VAL A 82 -6.25 0.32 9.02
CA VAL A 82 -6.96 1.09 8.00
C VAL A 82 -6.05 2.20 7.49
N ASN A 83 -5.57 2.01 6.26
CA ASN A 83 -4.63 2.89 5.59
C ASN A 83 -5.33 4.19 5.12
N PHE A 84 -4.84 5.36 5.52
CA PHE A 84 -5.44 6.67 5.18
C PHE A 84 -4.62 7.51 4.21
N GLY A 85 -3.67 6.89 3.52
CA GLY A 85 -2.79 7.56 2.59
C GLY A 85 -1.97 8.70 3.21
N VAL A 86 -1.32 9.43 2.32
CA VAL A 86 -0.56 10.64 2.64
C VAL A 86 -1.54 11.81 2.83
N LEU A 87 -1.50 12.48 3.98
CA LEU A 87 -2.26 13.73 4.19
C LEU A 87 -1.60 14.89 3.46
N GLU A 88 -0.27 14.94 3.48
CA GLU A 88 0.51 16.02 2.85
C GLU A 88 1.96 15.59 2.64
N TRP A 89 2.52 15.94 1.49
CA TRP A 89 3.96 15.82 1.23
C TRP A 89 4.70 17.05 1.74
N VAL A 90 5.76 16.83 2.52
CA VAL A 90 6.64 17.92 3.01
C VAL A 90 7.66 18.29 1.94
N ASP A 91 8.20 17.28 1.26
CA ASP A 91 9.19 17.48 0.20
C ASP A 91 8.51 17.56 -1.17
N ALA A 92 9.04 18.42 -2.05
CA ALA A 92 8.65 18.41 -3.46
C ALA A 92 8.96 17.04 -4.10
N PRO A 93 8.28 16.68 -5.20
CA PRO A 93 8.65 15.51 -5.97
C PRO A 93 10.13 15.57 -6.35
N TRP A 94 10.79 14.41 -6.34
CA TRP A 94 12.18 14.34 -6.76
C TRP A 94 12.34 14.78 -8.22
N PRO A 95 13.52 15.32 -8.61
CA PRO A 95 13.81 15.56 -10.02
C PRO A 95 13.61 14.27 -10.84
N VAL A 96 13.14 14.40 -12.07
CA VAL A 96 12.78 13.26 -12.95
C VAL A 96 13.92 12.24 -13.08
N ILE A 97 15.17 12.70 -13.08
CA ILE A 97 16.35 11.83 -13.14
C ILE A 97 16.40 10.92 -11.90
N LEU A 98 16.22 11.48 -10.71
CA LEU A 98 16.24 10.71 -9.46
C LEU A 98 15.04 9.76 -9.38
N GLN A 99 13.84 10.20 -9.80
CA GLN A 99 12.68 9.30 -9.86
C GLN A 99 12.98 8.07 -10.74
N ARG A 100 13.55 8.25 -11.94
CA ARG A 100 13.92 7.14 -12.83
C ARG A 100 14.97 6.23 -12.20
N CYS A 101 15.95 6.78 -11.49
CA CYS A 101 16.94 5.98 -10.77
C CYS A 101 16.28 5.14 -9.67
N LEU A 102 15.38 5.73 -8.88
CA LEU A 102 14.64 5.03 -7.83
C LEU A 102 13.76 3.92 -8.41
N SER A 103 12.99 4.20 -9.47
CA SER A 103 12.21 3.17 -10.18
C SER A 103 13.08 1.99 -10.55
N LYS A 104 14.25 2.24 -11.18
CA LYS A 104 15.12 1.14 -11.61
C LYS A 104 15.70 0.35 -10.43
N LEU A 105 16.02 1.01 -9.32
CA LEU A 105 16.48 0.34 -8.10
C LEU A 105 15.40 -0.57 -7.51
N TRP A 106 14.15 -0.09 -7.47
CA TRP A 106 13.02 -0.90 -7.01
C TRP A 106 12.74 -2.08 -7.93
N ASP A 107 12.77 -1.89 -9.25
CA ASP A 107 12.64 -2.99 -10.22
C ASP A 107 13.67 -4.08 -9.94
N MET A 108 14.94 -3.69 -9.78
CA MET A 108 16.02 -4.63 -9.46
C MET A 108 15.83 -5.33 -8.12
N TYR A 109 15.33 -4.61 -7.10
CA TYR A 109 15.06 -5.18 -5.78
C TYR A 109 13.94 -6.22 -5.84
N HIS A 110 12.85 -5.93 -6.54
CA HIS A 110 11.73 -6.85 -6.72
C HIS A 110 12.13 -8.07 -7.54
N GLU A 111 12.84 -7.89 -8.65
CA GLU A 111 13.37 -8.98 -9.46
C GLU A 111 14.25 -9.93 -8.62
N GLN A 112 15.19 -9.38 -7.84
CA GLN A 112 16.06 -10.20 -7.00
C GLN A 112 15.31 -10.90 -5.86
N ASN A 113 14.37 -10.22 -5.22
CA ASN A 113 13.56 -10.83 -4.15
C ASN A 113 12.68 -11.95 -4.68
N LEU A 114 12.09 -11.77 -5.86
CA LEU A 114 11.28 -12.79 -6.50
C LEU A 114 12.12 -14.03 -6.82
N GLY A 115 13.33 -13.84 -7.39
CA GLY A 115 14.26 -14.94 -7.63
C GLY A 115 14.64 -15.69 -6.35
N ARG A 116 14.97 -14.96 -5.27
CA ARG A 116 15.26 -15.58 -3.96
C ARG A 116 14.07 -16.34 -3.38
N ALA A 117 12.85 -15.82 -3.53
CA ALA A 117 11.64 -16.49 -3.05
C ALA A 117 11.42 -17.82 -3.78
N GLN A 118 11.62 -17.84 -5.11
CA GLN A 118 11.53 -19.05 -5.93
C GLN A 118 12.60 -20.08 -5.56
N ASP A 119 13.85 -19.65 -5.38
CA ASP A 119 14.94 -20.54 -4.96
C ASP A 119 14.67 -21.16 -3.58
N ASN A 120 14.18 -20.36 -2.64
CA ASN A 120 13.82 -20.81 -1.30
C ASN A 120 12.67 -21.83 -1.34
N GLU A 121 11.66 -21.61 -2.19
CA GLU A 121 10.54 -22.53 -2.38
C GLU A 121 11.02 -23.87 -2.97
N ALA A 122 11.82 -23.82 -4.04
CA ALA A 122 12.39 -25.00 -4.67
C ALA A 122 13.26 -25.82 -3.69
N HIS A 123 14.09 -25.12 -2.92
CA HIS A 123 14.90 -25.75 -1.87
C HIS A 123 14.02 -26.38 -0.78
N GLY A 124 12.95 -25.71 -0.35
CA GLY A 124 12.00 -26.24 0.63
C GLY A 124 11.32 -27.54 0.16
N ILE A 125 10.96 -27.62 -1.13
CA ILE A 125 10.38 -28.82 -1.75
C ILE A 125 11.39 -29.98 -1.73
N GLU A 126 12.64 -29.73 -2.11
CA GLU A 126 13.67 -30.78 -2.13
C GLU A 126 14.01 -31.28 -0.72
N VAL A 127 14.11 -30.38 0.26
CA VAL A 127 14.29 -30.75 1.68
C VAL A 127 13.15 -31.63 2.16
N ALA A 128 11.89 -31.28 1.84
CA ALA A 128 10.74 -32.07 2.23
C ALA A 128 10.72 -33.46 1.57
N LYS A 129 11.23 -33.58 0.35
CA LYS A 129 11.39 -34.87 -0.35
C LYS A 129 12.45 -35.73 0.32
N LEU A 130 13.64 -35.18 0.57
CA LEU A 130 14.73 -35.89 1.23
C LEU A 130 14.35 -36.34 2.64
N GLN A 131 13.59 -35.53 3.38
CA GLN A 131 13.08 -35.92 4.70
C GLN A 131 12.17 -37.16 4.63
N LYS A 132 11.27 -37.22 3.64
CA LYS A 132 10.41 -38.39 3.43
C LYS A 132 11.21 -39.65 3.07
N GLU A 133 12.24 -39.51 2.24
CA GLU A 133 13.13 -40.62 1.90
C GLU A 133 13.89 -41.12 3.14
N LEU A 134 14.41 -40.20 3.96
CA LEU A 134 15.08 -40.53 5.22
C LEU A 134 14.15 -41.26 6.20
N ASP A 135 12.92 -40.77 6.39
CA ASP A 135 11.93 -41.41 7.25
C ASP A 135 11.54 -42.81 6.74
N SER A 136 11.52 -43.01 5.42
CA SER A 136 11.24 -44.32 4.81
C SER A 136 12.35 -45.35 5.00
N LEU A 137 13.61 -44.89 5.13
CA LEU A 137 14.77 -45.74 5.38
C LEU A 137 14.98 -46.07 6.86
N ALA A 138 14.35 -45.29 7.76
CA ALA A 138 14.41 -45.50 9.20
C ALA A 138 13.39 -46.52 9.73
N ASN A 139 12.44 -46.95 8.89
CA ASN A 139 11.46 -48.02 9.16
C ASN A 139 11.88 -49.35 8.53
#